data_AF-A0A2T2RBV6-F1
#
_entry.id   AF-A0A2T2RBV6-F1
#
_cell.length_a   1.000
_cell.length_b   1.000
_cell.length_c   1.000
_cell.angle_alpha   90.00
_cell.angle_beta   90.00
_cell.angle_gamma   90.00
#
_symmetry.space_group_name_H-M   'P 1'
#
loop_
_entity.id
_entity.type
_entity.pdbx_description
1 polymer ?
#
loop_
_entity_poly.entity_id
_entity_poly.type
_entity_poly.pdbx_seq_one_letter_code
_entity_poly.pdbx_strand_id
1 'polypeptide(L)'
;MTDEAGQRPARRRLDRITAEGYLDDLATLEVEDVRARRDECAAEESQLSYLRRMLQARLDIARAEQARRRGESEAGSLVDALPQLLADSPPAAPRQARALRIEPPEHQMRRREDRLAVDGTLARVPDLLDAELDDVVEQLRAEERRVSEMRAVVQGHLDRLQQALIARYRGGEGAPPGVAEGCDEPDDVAASPHRRHDGEPG
;
A
#
# COMPACT_ATOMS: atom_id res chain seq x y z
N MET A 1 -17.31 22.27 -26.91
CA MET A 1 -18.47 21.43 -26.53
C MET A 1 -17.89 20.17 -25.93
N THR A 2 -17.63 20.22 -24.63
CA THR A 2 -16.78 19.31 -23.85
C THR A 2 -17.52 18.03 -23.50
N ASP A 3 -17.01 16.90 -24.00
CA ASP A 3 -17.38 15.57 -23.52
C ASP A 3 -16.58 15.27 -22.24
N GLU A 4 -17.15 15.64 -21.09
CA GLU A 4 -16.62 15.37 -19.75
C GLU A 4 -16.97 13.96 -19.21
N ALA A 5 -17.61 13.10 -19.99
CA ALA A 5 -18.26 11.90 -19.45
C ALA A 5 -17.31 10.70 -19.17
N GLY A 6 -16.05 10.77 -19.61
CA GLY A 6 -15.08 9.66 -19.46
C GLY A 6 -14.24 9.66 -18.18
N GLN A 7 -14.24 10.77 -17.42
CA GLN A 7 -13.47 10.85 -16.19
C GLN A 7 -14.35 10.55 -14.97
N ARG A 8 -13.86 9.62 -14.12
CA ARG A 8 -14.08 9.51 -12.66
C ARG A 8 -15.05 8.44 -12.12
N PRO A 9 -14.93 7.13 -12.42
CA PRO A 9 -15.32 6.11 -11.44
C PRO A 9 -14.30 6.03 -10.29
N ALA A 10 -13.00 6.07 -10.60
CA ALA A 10 -11.94 5.89 -9.60
C ALA A 10 -11.67 7.12 -8.70
N ARG A 11 -11.89 8.35 -9.17
CA ARG A 11 -11.86 9.53 -8.29
C ARG A 11 -13.07 9.53 -7.36
N ARG A 12 -14.27 9.20 -7.87
CA ARG A 12 -15.48 9.04 -7.05
C ARG A 12 -15.33 7.98 -5.95
N ARG A 13 -14.68 6.84 -6.26
CA ARG A 13 -14.39 5.81 -5.26
C ARG A 13 -13.44 6.32 -4.17
N LEU A 14 -12.32 6.93 -4.57
CA LEU A 14 -11.36 7.46 -3.61
C LEU A 14 -11.96 8.58 -2.76
N ASP A 15 -12.67 9.53 -3.39
CA ASP A 15 -13.38 10.62 -2.74
C ASP A 15 -14.41 10.09 -1.72
N ARG A 16 -15.06 8.94 -1.99
CA ARG A 16 -15.95 8.28 -1.04
C ARG A 16 -15.20 7.65 0.13
N ILE A 17 -14.09 6.95 -0.12
CA ILE A 17 -13.32 6.27 0.93
C ILE A 17 -12.63 7.27 1.85
N THR A 18 -12.24 8.43 1.32
CA THR A 18 -11.62 9.50 2.09
C THR A 18 -12.63 10.49 2.67
N ALA A 19 -13.92 10.34 2.35
CA ALA A 19 -14.97 11.17 2.92
C ALA A 19 -15.06 10.99 4.44
N GLU A 20 -15.37 12.09 5.11
CA GLU A 20 -15.73 12.05 6.52
C GLU A 20 -16.97 11.16 6.69
N GLY A 21 -16.93 10.28 7.67
CA GLY A 21 -18.00 9.31 7.93
C GLY A 21 -17.97 8.02 7.11
N TYR A 22 -16.94 7.75 6.29
CA TYR A 22 -16.84 6.47 5.56
C TYR A 22 -16.89 5.22 6.46
N LEU A 23 -16.44 5.37 7.71
CA LEU A 23 -16.45 4.32 8.73
C LEU A 23 -17.59 4.46 9.74
N ASP A 24 -18.56 5.34 9.48
CA ASP A 24 -19.74 5.44 10.32
C ASP A 24 -20.48 4.09 10.33
N ASP A 25 -21.12 3.82 11.47
CA ASP A 25 -21.86 2.59 11.73
C ASP A 25 -21.04 1.31 11.66
N LEU A 26 -19.70 1.39 11.69
CA LEU A 26 -18.83 0.21 11.61
C LEU A 26 -19.15 -0.87 12.65
N ALA A 27 -19.71 -0.50 13.81
CA ALA A 27 -20.12 -1.44 14.85
C ALA A 27 -21.38 -2.24 14.49
N THR A 28 -22.28 -1.70 13.66
CA THR A 28 -23.57 -2.31 13.31
C THR A 28 -23.59 -2.95 11.93
N LEU A 29 -22.52 -2.79 11.14
CA LEU A 29 -22.39 -3.44 9.84
C LEU A 29 -22.25 -4.95 9.97
N GLU A 30 -22.81 -5.67 8.99
CA GLU A 30 -22.60 -7.10 8.82
C GLU A 30 -21.14 -7.41 8.48
N VAL A 31 -20.67 -8.61 8.85
CA VAL A 31 -19.27 -9.03 8.60
C VAL A 31 -18.90 -8.93 7.13
N GLU A 32 -19.80 -9.30 6.22
CA GLU A 32 -19.57 -9.25 4.78
C GLU A 32 -19.44 -7.81 4.26
N ASP A 33 -20.20 -6.85 4.81
CA ASP A 33 -20.06 -5.44 4.45
C ASP A 33 -18.72 -4.87 4.91
N VAL A 34 -18.25 -5.27 6.09
CA VAL A 34 -16.93 -4.88 6.59
C VAL A 34 -15.80 -5.49 5.74
N ARG A 35 -15.96 -6.73 5.27
CA ARG A 35 -15.03 -7.34 4.30
C ARG A 35 -15.01 -6.59 2.97
N ALA A 36 -16.18 -6.27 2.42
CA ALA A 36 -16.28 -5.52 1.18
C ALA A 36 -15.63 -4.14 1.29
N ARG A 37 -15.88 -3.39 2.38
CA ARG A 37 -15.24 -2.09 2.64
C ARG A 37 -13.72 -2.23 2.82
N ARG A 38 -13.25 -3.28 3.48
CA ARG A 38 -11.81 -3.58 3.63
C ARG A 38 -11.16 -3.80 2.26
N ASP A 39 -11.76 -4.63 1.42
CA ASP A 39 -11.21 -4.95 0.10
C ASP A 39 -11.19 -3.74 -0.82
N GLU A 40 -12.23 -2.91 -0.75
CA GLU A 40 -12.25 -1.63 -1.46
C GLU A 40 -11.10 -0.70 -0.99
N CYS A 41 -10.89 -0.56 0.32
CA CYS A 41 -9.79 0.24 0.84
C CYS A 41 -8.42 -0.35 0.46
N ALA A 42 -8.28 -1.68 0.45
CA ALA A 42 -7.02 -2.36 0.16
C ALA A 42 -6.62 -2.17 -1.30
N ALA A 43 -7.58 -2.24 -2.21
CA ALA A 43 -7.38 -1.93 -3.61
C ALA A 43 -6.90 -0.49 -3.79
N GLU A 44 -7.57 0.49 -3.16
CA GLU A 44 -7.20 1.90 -3.30
C GLU A 44 -5.87 2.27 -2.62
N GLU A 45 -5.55 1.67 -1.47
CA GLU A 45 -4.23 1.83 -0.82
C GLU A 45 -3.12 1.35 -1.73
N SER A 46 -3.31 0.19 -2.38
CA SER A 46 -2.33 -0.38 -3.31
C SER A 46 -2.08 0.56 -4.49
N GLN A 47 -3.14 1.17 -5.02
CA GLN A 47 -3.03 2.17 -6.09
C GLN A 47 -2.27 3.42 -5.66
N LEU A 48 -2.55 3.92 -4.46
CA LEU A 48 -1.87 5.10 -3.91
C LEU A 48 -0.40 4.80 -3.61
N SER A 49 -0.10 3.60 -3.11
CA SER A 49 1.27 3.13 -2.88
C SER A 49 2.08 3.09 -4.19
N TYR A 50 1.48 2.57 -5.26
CA TYR A 50 2.11 2.55 -6.59
C TYR A 50 2.37 3.96 -7.11
N LEU A 51 1.35 4.84 -7.06
CA LEU A 51 1.47 6.20 -7.53
C LEU A 51 2.53 7.00 -6.74
N ARG A 52 2.54 6.84 -5.41
CA ARG A 52 3.56 7.46 -4.54
C ARG A 52 4.96 7.03 -4.95
N ARG A 53 5.17 5.72 -5.19
CA ARG A 53 6.48 5.18 -5.61
C ARG A 53 6.93 5.78 -6.94
N MET A 54 6.01 5.95 -7.89
CA MET A 54 6.31 6.63 -9.17
C MET A 54 6.70 8.10 -8.98
N LEU A 55 5.96 8.84 -8.15
CA LEU A 55 6.27 10.25 -7.86
C LEU A 55 7.62 10.40 -7.17
N GLN A 56 7.94 9.51 -6.23
CA GLN A 56 9.24 9.46 -5.55
C GLN A 56 10.37 9.22 -6.55
N ALA A 57 10.27 8.19 -7.39
CA ALA A 57 11.28 7.91 -8.41
C ALA A 57 11.52 9.11 -9.35
N ARG A 58 10.47 9.83 -9.72
CA ARG A 58 10.57 11.05 -10.54
C ARG A 58 11.25 12.20 -9.82
N LEU A 59 10.90 12.40 -8.55
CA LEU A 59 11.51 13.40 -7.71
C LEU A 59 13.00 13.13 -7.50
N ASP A 60 13.38 11.86 -7.33
CA ASP A 60 14.77 11.45 -7.14
C ASP A 60 15.59 11.69 -8.41
N ILE A 61 15.03 11.39 -9.59
CA ILE A 61 15.65 11.71 -10.89
C ILE A 61 15.83 13.22 -11.07
N ALA A 62 14.80 14.02 -10.80
CA ALA A 62 14.87 15.47 -10.92
C ALA A 62 15.87 16.11 -9.93
N ARG A 63 15.95 15.58 -8.69
CA ARG A 63 16.95 16.01 -7.71
C ARG A 63 18.38 15.61 -8.10
N ALA A 64 18.56 14.45 -8.70
CA ALA A 64 19.87 14.02 -9.21
C ALA A 64 20.35 14.92 -10.36
N GLU A 65 19.44 15.33 -11.25
CA GLU A 65 19.73 16.36 -12.27
C GLU A 65 20.20 17.66 -11.62
N GLN A 66 19.46 18.18 -10.62
CA GLN A 66 19.84 19.40 -9.89
C GLN A 66 21.24 19.28 -9.25
N ALA A 67 21.52 18.15 -8.59
CA ALA A 67 22.83 17.89 -7.99
C ALA A 67 23.94 17.85 -9.04
N ARG A 68 23.70 17.23 -10.21
CA ARG A 68 24.65 17.22 -11.32
C ARG A 68 24.96 18.63 -11.82
N ARG A 69 23.94 19.49 -12.00
CA ARG A 69 24.15 20.88 -12.46
C ARG A 69 24.92 21.73 -11.45
N ARG A 70 24.76 21.47 -10.16
CA ARG A 70 25.54 22.11 -9.08
C ARG A 70 26.95 21.55 -8.91
N GLY A 71 27.32 20.49 -9.62
CA GLY A 71 28.61 19.80 -9.44
C GLY A 71 28.72 19.01 -8.13
N GLU A 72 27.57 18.68 -7.51
CA GLU A 72 27.48 17.95 -6.24
C GLU A 72 27.41 16.42 -6.45
N SER A 73 27.47 15.96 -7.71
CA SER A 73 27.34 14.55 -8.09
C SER A 73 28.65 14.00 -8.65
N GLU A 74 29.15 12.94 -8.02
CA GLU A 74 30.28 12.13 -8.53
C GLU A 74 29.88 11.22 -9.71
N ALA A 75 28.58 11.03 -9.94
CA ALA A 75 28.09 10.25 -11.07
C ALA A 75 28.25 11.04 -12.38
N GLY A 76 28.92 10.43 -13.37
CA GLY A 76 29.19 11.04 -14.67
C GLY A 76 27.94 11.30 -15.52
N SER A 77 26.92 10.44 -15.40
CA SER A 77 25.60 10.66 -16.03
C SER A 77 24.44 10.34 -15.06
N LEU A 78 23.27 10.91 -15.34
CA LEU A 78 22.03 10.62 -14.61
C LEU A 78 21.66 9.13 -14.66
N VAL A 79 21.95 8.47 -15.79
CA VAL A 79 21.69 7.04 -16.00
C VAL A 79 22.55 6.20 -15.05
N ASP A 80 23.81 6.59 -14.84
CA ASP A 80 24.72 5.88 -13.92
C ASP A 80 24.28 5.98 -12.46
N ALA A 81 23.55 7.05 -12.09
CA ALA A 81 23.03 7.26 -10.75
C ALA A 81 21.72 6.47 -10.47
N LEU A 82 20.99 6.03 -11.49
CA LEU A 82 19.67 5.38 -11.34
C LEU A 82 19.65 4.18 -10.38
N PRO A 83 20.62 3.25 -10.39
CA PRO A 83 20.59 2.11 -9.47
C PRO A 83 20.61 2.54 -8.00
N GLN A 84 21.31 3.63 -7.68
CA GLN A 84 21.36 4.17 -6.33
C GLN A 84 20.10 4.96 -5.99
N LEU A 85 19.57 5.74 -6.95
CA LEU A 85 18.36 6.54 -6.76
C LEU A 85 17.10 5.69 -6.56
N LEU A 86 17.00 4.55 -7.25
CA LEU A 86 15.85 3.66 -7.14
C LEU A 86 15.94 2.67 -5.96
N ALA A 87 17.10 2.59 -5.31
CA ALA A 87 17.27 1.74 -4.14
C ALA A 87 16.35 2.22 -3.01
N ASP A 88 15.60 1.29 -2.41
CA ASP A 88 14.75 1.61 -1.27
C ASP A 88 15.59 2.00 -0.06
N SER A 89 15.29 3.17 0.50
CA SER A 89 15.76 3.48 1.85
C SER A 89 15.02 2.60 2.86
N PRO A 90 15.73 2.03 3.85
CA PRO A 90 15.10 1.20 4.86
C PRO A 90 14.00 2.01 5.58
N PRO A 91 12.83 1.41 5.83
CA PRO A 91 11.75 2.14 6.48
C PRO A 91 12.13 2.56 7.90
N ALA A 92 11.69 3.75 8.31
CA ALA A 92 11.94 4.29 9.65
C ALA A 92 11.34 3.44 10.79
N ALA A 93 10.40 2.54 10.46
CA ALA A 93 9.82 1.58 11.39
C ALA A 93 9.72 0.18 10.73
N PRO A 94 9.90 -0.90 11.50
CA PRO A 94 9.74 -2.26 10.99
C PRO A 94 8.29 -2.44 10.50
N ARG A 95 8.13 -2.83 9.23
CA ARG A 95 6.83 -3.20 8.66
C ARG A 95 6.61 -4.69 8.84
N GLN A 96 5.41 -5.08 9.25
CA GLN A 96 5.01 -6.47 9.23
C GLN A 96 5.01 -6.98 7.79
N ALA A 97 5.57 -8.17 7.57
CA ALA A 97 5.55 -8.80 6.26
C ALA A 97 4.10 -9.04 5.83
N ARG A 98 3.70 -8.48 4.70
CA ARG A 98 2.41 -8.70 4.05
C ARG A 98 2.67 -9.30 2.68
N ALA A 99 1.81 -10.23 2.24
CA ALA A 99 1.86 -10.73 0.87
C ALA A 99 1.58 -9.57 -0.08
N LEU A 100 2.64 -9.08 -0.75
CA LEU A 100 2.53 -8.05 -1.77
C LEU A 100 2.26 -8.74 -3.10
N ARG A 101 1.07 -8.53 -3.66
CA ARG A 101 0.86 -8.83 -5.08
C ARG A 101 1.37 -7.66 -5.91
N ILE A 102 2.41 -7.93 -6.68
CA ILE A 102 2.88 -7.03 -7.72
C ILE A 102 2.14 -7.44 -8.99
N GLU A 103 0.93 -6.94 -9.18
CA GLU A 103 0.18 -7.13 -10.42
C GLU A 103 0.33 -5.88 -11.30
N PRO A 104 0.48 -6.01 -12.63
CA PRO A 104 0.43 -4.88 -13.53
C PRO A 104 -0.86 -4.11 -13.31
N PRO A 105 -0.81 -2.77 -13.30
CA PRO A 105 -1.97 -1.92 -13.12
C PRO A 105 -3.10 -2.33 -14.10
N GLU A 106 -4.28 -2.72 -13.57
CA GLU A 106 -5.45 -3.13 -14.37
C GLU A 106 -5.83 -2.05 -15.40
N HIS A 107 -6.66 -2.34 -16.41
CA HIS A 107 -6.98 -1.35 -17.47
C HIS A 107 -7.59 -0.02 -16.97
N GLN A 108 -8.20 -0.02 -15.77
CA GLN A 108 -8.69 1.19 -15.09
C GLN A 108 -7.56 2.08 -14.55
N MET A 109 -6.38 1.50 -14.36
CA MET A 109 -5.20 2.06 -13.75
C MET A 109 -4.36 2.86 -14.76
N ARG A 110 -4.33 2.43 -16.03
CA ARG A 110 -3.75 3.22 -17.14
C ARG A 110 -4.35 4.63 -17.23
N ARG A 111 -5.65 4.79 -16.95
CA ARG A 111 -6.32 6.11 -16.96
C ARG A 111 -6.05 6.97 -15.72
N ARG A 112 -5.65 6.37 -14.59
CA ARG A 112 -5.17 7.10 -13.40
C ARG A 112 -3.75 7.61 -13.62
N GLU A 113 -2.91 6.76 -14.20
CA GLU A 113 -1.56 7.09 -14.64
C GLU A 113 -1.60 8.21 -15.68
N ASP A 114 -2.44 8.17 -16.71
CA ASP A 114 -2.46 9.19 -17.77
C ASP A 114 -2.59 10.65 -17.27
N ARG A 115 -3.14 10.95 -16.08
CA ARG A 115 -3.17 12.35 -15.59
C ARG A 115 -1.94 12.79 -14.80
N LEU A 116 -1.16 11.86 -14.28
CA LEU A 116 0.10 12.13 -13.57
C LEU A 116 1.32 11.64 -14.38
N ALA A 117 1.10 10.81 -15.40
CA ALA A 117 2.04 10.22 -16.34
C ALA A 117 1.95 10.84 -17.74
N VAL A 118 0.93 11.65 -18.05
CA VAL A 118 1.07 12.68 -19.10
C VAL A 118 1.95 13.78 -18.53
N ASP A 119 3.24 13.51 -18.55
CA ASP A 119 4.06 14.11 -19.57
C ASP A 119 5.34 13.26 -19.65
N GLY A 120 6.02 13.25 -20.78
CA GLY A 120 7.37 12.68 -20.89
C GLY A 120 8.40 13.42 -20.02
N THR A 121 8.01 14.00 -18.88
CA THR A 121 8.79 14.84 -17.98
C THR A 121 10.11 14.18 -17.65
N LEU A 122 10.13 12.87 -17.35
CA LEU A 122 11.36 12.12 -17.07
C LEU A 122 12.37 12.14 -18.21
N ALA A 123 11.90 11.96 -19.45
CA ALA A 123 12.76 12.01 -20.63
C ALA A 123 13.25 13.44 -20.92
N ARG A 124 12.47 14.45 -20.52
CA ARG A 124 12.78 15.87 -20.71
C ARG A 124 13.57 16.50 -19.56
N VAL A 125 13.72 15.85 -18.40
CA VAL A 125 14.46 16.39 -17.24
C VAL A 125 15.84 16.95 -17.62
N PRO A 126 16.65 16.27 -18.46
CA PRO A 126 17.94 16.81 -18.89
C PRO A 126 17.86 18.08 -19.75
N ASP A 127 16.74 18.27 -20.45
CA ASP A 127 16.53 19.36 -21.41
C ASP A 127 15.87 20.61 -20.77
N LEU A 128 15.35 20.50 -19.55
CA LEU A 128 14.74 21.63 -18.84
C LEU A 128 15.77 22.69 -18.45
N LEU A 129 15.40 23.95 -18.38
CA LEU A 129 16.21 24.99 -17.74
C LEU A 129 16.20 24.82 -16.21
N ASP A 130 17.17 25.42 -15.51
CA ASP A 130 17.30 25.30 -14.05
C ASP A 130 16.02 25.74 -13.32
N ALA A 131 15.45 26.88 -13.70
CA ALA A 131 14.20 27.38 -13.12
C ALA A 131 13.01 26.45 -13.39
N GLU A 132 12.93 25.88 -14.58
CA GLU A 132 11.87 24.93 -14.94
C GLU A 132 12.01 23.61 -14.17
N LEU A 133 13.25 23.18 -13.93
CA LEU A 133 13.54 22.00 -13.13
C LEU A 133 13.17 22.21 -11.66
N ASP A 134 13.44 23.38 -11.10
CA ASP A 134 13.02 23.76 -9.74
C ASP A 134 11.49 23.72 -9.59
N ASP A 135 10.77 24.29 -10.56
CA ASP A 135 9.31 24.27 -10.59
C ASP A 135 8.77 22.83 -10.66
N VAL A 136 9.35 21.99 -11.51
CA VAL A 136 8.98 20.56 -11.62
C VAL A 136 9.22 19.82 -10.32
N VAL A 137 10.34 20.07 -9.64
CA VAL A 137 10.66 19.47 -8.34
C VAL A 137 9.62 19.84 -7.29
N GLU A 138 9.23 21.11 -7.20
CA GLU A 138 8.21 21.55 -6.25
C GLU A 138 6.82 21.00 -6.55
N GLN A 139 6.44 20.92 -7.84
CA GLN A 139 5.19 20.27 -8.26
C GLN A 139 5.17 18.77 -7.89
N LEU A 140 6.25 18.04 -8.18
CA LEU A 140 6.37 16.62 -7.84
C LEU A 140 6.31 16.40 -6.32
N ARG A 141 6.96 17.26 -5.53
CA ARG A 141 6.90 17.21 -4.07
C ARG A 141 5.48 17.47 -3.54
N ALA A 142 4.77 18.45 -4.11
CA ALA A 142 3.40 18.76 -3.69
C ALA A 142 2.44 17.60 -3.98
N GLU A 143 2.54 16.98 -5.16
CA GLU A 143 1.71 15.83 -5.51
C GLU A 143 2.09 14.57 -4.71
N GLU A 144 3.38 14.31 -4.46
CA GLU A 144 3.80 13.20 -3.61
C GLU A 144 3.25 13.33 -2.19
N ARG A 145 3.30 14.53 -1.61
CA ARG A 145 2.72 14.82 -0.28
C ARG A 145 1.22 14.55 -0.27
N ARG A 146 0.50 15.09 -1.26
CA ARG A 146 -0.95 14.88 -1.39
C ARG A 146 -1.32 13.39 -1.49
N VAL A 147 -0.60 12.63 -2.30
CA VAL A 147 -0.82 11.17 -2.44
C VAL A 147 -0.48 10.46 -1.14
N SER A 148 0.59 10.85 -0.45
CA SER A 148 0.98 10.29 0.84
C SER A 148 -0.05 10.54 1.94
N GLU A 149 -0.61 11.75 2.03
CA GLU A 149 -1.67 12.11 2.96
C GLU A 149 -2.93 11.28 2.71
N MET A 150 -3.36 11.20 1.45
CA MET A 150 -4.53 10.42 1.06
C MET A 150 -4.33 8.93 1.34
N ARG A 151 -3.12 8.41 1.09
CA ARG A 151 -2.74 7.04 1.44
C ARG A 151 -2.81 6.81 2.95
N ALA A 152 -2.34 7.74 3.77
CA ALA A 152 -2.39 7.62 5.22
C ALA A 152 -3.83 7.52 5.75
N VAL A 153 -4.76 8.30 5.18
CA VAL A 153 -6.20 8.21 5.49
C VAL A 153 -6.74 6.81 5.19
N VAL A 154 -6.50 6.29 3.98
CA VAL A 154 -6.97 4.95 3.57
C VAL A 154 -6.34 3.85 4.41
N GLN A 155 -5.06 3.98 4.78
CA GLN A 155 -4.40 3.05 5.70
C GLN A 155 -5.04 3.04 7.08
N GLY A 156 -5.36 4.21 7.65
CA GLY A 156 -6.10 4.31 8.90
C GLY A 156 -7.48 3.66 8.82
N HIS A 157 -8.15 3.74 7.67
CA HIS A 157 -9.41 3.03 7.45
C HIS A 157 -9.24 1.50 7.40
N LEU A 158 -8.21 1.01 6.70
CA LEU A 158 -7.87 -0.41 6.68
C LEU A 158 -7.62 -0.97 8.06
N ASP A 159 -6.84 -0.27 8.89
CA ASP A 159 -6.50 -0.73 10.23
C ASP A 159 -7.77 -0.85 11.11
N ARG A 160 -8.68 0.13 11.05
CA ARG A 160 -9.98 0.09 11.76
C ARG A 160 -10.88 -1.05 11.27
N LEU A 161 -10.98 -1.25 9.97
CA LEU A 161 -11.77 -2.34 9.37
C LEU A 161 -11.20 -3.71 9.77
N GLN A 162 -9.88 -3.87 9.75
CA GLN A 162 -9.20 -5.09 10.19
C GLN A 162 -9.45 -5.37 11.68
N GLN A 163 -9.35 -4.37 12.54
CA GLN A 163 -9.66 -4.50 13.96
C GLN A 163 -11.11 -4.93 14.20
N ALA A 164 -12.05 -4.35 13.46
CA ALA A 164 -13.47 -4.70 13.56
C ALA A 164 -13.73 -6.15 13.11
N LEU A 165 -13.07 -6.63 12.06
CA LEU A 165 -13.16 -8.04 11.66
C LEU A 165 -12.58 -8.98 12.72
N ILE A 166 -11.42 -8.65 13.28
CA ILE A 166 -10.78 -9.45 14.35
C ILE A 166 -11.70 -9.54 15.57
N ALA A 167 -12.35 -8.43 15.96
CA ALA A 167 -13.29 -8.42 17.08
C ALA A 167 -14.49 -9.34 16.84
N ARG A 168 -15.10 -9.29 15.64
CA ARG A 168 -16.23 -10.14 15.27
C ARG A 168 -15.88 -11.63 15.21
N TYR A 169 -14.71 -11.98 14.68
CA TYR A 169 -14.24 -13.38 14.67
C TYR A 169 -14.01 -13.91 16.09
N ARG A 170 -13.49 -13.09 17.01
CA ARG A 170 -13.38 -13.46 18.43
C ARG A 170 -14.75 -13.59 19.10
N GLY A 171 -15.74 -12.82 18.65
CA GLY A 171 -17.13 -12.87 19.12
C GLY A 171 -17.97 -14.00 18.53
N GLY A 172 -17.43 -14.77 17.57
CA GLY A 172 -18.15 -15.89 16.94
C GLY A 172 -19.12 -15.50 15.82
N GLU A 173 -19.11 -14.25 15.36
CA GLU A 173 -20.02 -13.73 14.31
C GLU A 173 -19.65 -14.17 12.88
N GLY A 174 -18.83 -15.21 12.73
CA GLY A 174 -18.41 -15.78 11.45
C GLY A 174 -17.01 -16.39 11.50
N ALA A 175 -16.66 -17.22 10.52
CA ALA A 175 -15.34 -17.81 10.39
C ALA A 175 -14.44 -16.96 9.47
N PRO A 176 -13.13 -16.83 9.76
CA PRO A 176 -12.18 -16.22 8.82
C PRO A 176 -12.13 -17.02 7.50
N PRO A 177 -11.93 -16.39 6.34
CA PRO A 177 -11.89 -17.12 5.08
C PRO A 177 -10.65 -18.03 5.04
N GLY A 178 -10.84 -19.31 4.69
CA GLY A 178 -9.76 -20.27 4.49
C GLY A 178 -9.30 -21.07 5.72
N VAL A 179 -10.00 -20.97 6.86
CA VAL A 179 -9.86 -22.02 7.89
C VAL A 179 -10.79 -23.16 7.51
N ALA A 180 -10.23 -24.23 6.98
CA ALA A 180 -10.93 -25.50 6.89
C ALA A 180 -11.25 -25.98 8.32
N GLU A 181 -12.49 -26.38 8.57
CA GLU A 181 -12.91 -27.06 9.78
C GLU A 181 -12.02 -28.30 9.99
N GLY A 182 -11.30 -28.32 11.11
CA GLY A 182 -10.26 -29.32 11.37
C GLY A 182 -9.59 -29.12 12.72
N CYS A 183 -10.38 -28.92 13.77
CA CYS A 183 -9.98 -29.27 15.12
C CYS A 183 -11.07 -30.18 15.67
N ASP A 184 -10.99 -31.47 15.31
CA ASP A 184 -11.63 -32.53 16.08
C ASP A 184 -11.18 -32.41 17.54
N GLU A 185 -12.14 -32.58 18.44
CA GLU A 185 -11.94 -32.65 19.88
C GLU A 185 -10.91 -33.74 20.21
N PRO A 186 -10.01 -33.55 21.19
CA PRO A 186 -9.24 -34.67 21.72
C PRO A 186 -10.20 -35.55 22.53
N ASP A 187 -10.60 -36.67 21.93
CA ASP A 187 -11.30 -37.76 22.60
C ASP A 187 -10.50 -38.24 23.82
N ASP A 188 -11.21 -38.32 24.94
CA ASP A 188 -10.80 -38.93 26.19
C ASP A 188 -10.27 -40.35 25.96
N VAL A 189 -8.98 -40.59 26.24
CA VAL A 189 -8.49 -41.94 26.58
C VAL A 189 -7.77 -41.87 27.91
N ALA A 190 -8.56 -42.07 28.95
CA ALA A 190 -8.10 -42.43 30.27
C ALA A 190 -7.31 -43.76 30.26
N ALA A 191 -6.30 -43.79 31.13
CA ALA A 191 -5.77 -44.93 31.86
C ALA A 191 -4.84 -45.94 31.15
N SER A 192 -3.54 -45.90 31.50
CA SER A 192 -3.01 -46.78 32.56
C SER A 192 -1.54 -46.54 32.90
N PRO A 193 -1.10 -46.90 34.13
CA PRO A 193 0.10 -46.35 34.75
C PRO A 193 1.32 -47.27 34.54
N HIS A 194 2.44 -46.71 34.06
CA HIS A 194 3.72 -47.38 34.20
C HIS A 194 4.21 -47.29 35.65
N ARG A 195 3.93 -48.36 36.37
CA ARG A 195 4.46 -48.71 37.68
C ARG A 195 5.99 -48.76 37.59
N ARG A 196 6.67 -47.93 38.37
CA ARG A 196 8.11 -48.06 38.63
C ARG A 196 8.35 -49.41 39.31
N HIS A 197 9.35 -50.15 38.85
CA HIS A 197 9.94 -51.21 39.64
C HIS A 197 11.44 -50.92 39.79
N ASP A 198 11.78 -50.38 40.95
CA ASP A 198 13.12 -50.48 41.54
C ASP A 198 13.39 -51.94 41.93
N GLY A 199 14.67 -52.37 41.88
CA GLY A 199 15.17 -53.52 42.65
C GLY A 199 16.01 -54.56 41.88
N GLU A 200 17.34 -54.44 42.03
CA GLU A 200 18.40 -55.48 41.95
C GLU A 200 18.12 -56.77 42.79
N PRO A 201 19.05 -57.74 42.95
CA PRO A 201 20.00 -58.40 42.02
C PRO A 201 19.97 -59.95 42.19
N GLY A 202 20.76 -60.67 41.40
CA GLY A 202 21.05 -62.11 41.60
C GLY A 202 22.16 -62.59 40.68
#